data_AF-U4QR92-F1
#
_entry.id   AF-U4QR92-F1
#
_cell.length_a   1.000
_cell.length_b   1.000
_cell.length_c   1.000
_cell.angle_alpha   90.00
_cell.angle_beta   90.00
_cell.angle_gamma   90.00
#
_symmetry.space_group_name_H-M   'P 1'
#
loop_
_entity.id
_entity.type
_entity.pdbx_description
1 polymer ?
#
loop_
_entity_poly.entity_id
_entity_poly.type
_entity_poly.pdbx_seq_one_letter_code
_entity_poly.pdbx_strand_id
1 'polypeptide(L)'
;QTNFHGAYWQLYITWAFHKYGLSRLTTPKSEGPDIILEDGTIIEAVNATSGEGLNKPDSLWGNNTSMEVRVVQDPDPKIVLRITNAIASKKEQHRKWVADGIVSSDQPFVIAVNAGIVSPDVLPHLNEPSYGAKTVYAIGSLVLIMPHNLKTLLPEPDKTFAGSQYSPMKNKPNGKTVETDLFLTKNHKEISGLLFSPSHYLITLPDGLMKDLEYLSNGMAMNCLPKRILHGIQNTWIELEEESSQFRYFHEDQRRNKLEEK
;
A
#
# COMPACT_ATOMS: atom_id res chain seq x y z
N GLN A 1 2.60 -20.57 -0.92
CA GLN A 1 3.70 -19.77 -0.31
C GLN A 1 4.90 -20.65 0.02
N THR A 2 6.14 -20.24 -0.29
CA THR A 2 7.36 -21.06 -0.08
C THR A 2 8.27 -20.57 1.04
N ASN A 3 7.99 -19.38 1.61
CA ASN A 3 8.75 -18.83 2.74
C ASN A 3 7.83 -18.57 3.94
N PHE A 4 8.43 -18.52 5.14
CA PHE A 4 7.70 -18.36 6.40
C PHE A 4 6.87 -17.07 6.44
N HIS A 5 7.42 -15.94 5.99
CA HIS A 5 6.73 -14.66 6.08
C HIS A 5 5.49 -14.57 5.19
N GLY A 6 5.58 -15.11 3.97
CA GLY A 6 4.45 -15.21 3.04
C GLY A 6 3.38 -16.17 3.55
N ALA A 7 3.78 -17.30 4.12
CA ALA A 7 2.84 -18.25 4.74
C ALA A 7 2.14 -17.64 5.97
N TYR A 8 2.89 -16.94 6.82
CA TYR A 8 2.34 -16.19 7.96
C TYR A 8 1.34 -15.15 7.50
N TRP A 9 1.70 -14.35 6.49
CA TRP A 9 0.84 -13.29 5.99
C TRP A 9 -0.46 -13.82 5.38
N GLN A 10 -0.38 -14.88 4.56
CA GLN A 10 -1.57 -15.57 4.04
C GLN A 10 -2.45 -16.08 5.19
N LEU A 11 -1.86 -16.72 6.21
CA LEU A 11 -2.59 -17.22 7.37
C LEU A 11 -3.26 -16.09 8.15
N TYR A 12 -2.54 -14.99 8.39
CA TYR A 12 -3.04 -13.83 9.12
C TYR A 12 -4.26 -13.21 8.41
N ILE A 13 -4.17 -12.98 7.10
CA ILE A 13 -5.30 -12.46 6.32
C ILE A 13 -6.47 -13.46 6.34
N THR A 14 -6.21 -14.74 6.08
CA THR A 14 -7.26 -15.78 6.10
C THR A 14 -8.00 -15.80 7.44
N TRP A 15 -7.23 -15.78 8.53
CA TRP A 15 -7.77 -15.77 9.89
C TRP A 15 -8.54 -14.49 10.21
N ALA A 16 -8.06 -13.32 9.77
CA ALA A 16 -8.73 -12.04 9.97
C ALA A 16 -10.13 -12.04 9.31
N PHE A 17 -10.21 -12.46 8.06
CA PHE A 17 -11.49 -12.53 7.34
C PHE A 17 -12.46 -13.53 7.99
N HIS A 18 -11.94 -14.69 8.45
CA HIS A 18 -12.74 -15.70 9.13
C HIS A 18 -13.26 -15.23 10.50
N LYS A 19 -12.36 -14.71 11.36
CA LYS A 19 -12.68 -14.35 12.75
C LYS A 19 -13.67 -13.19 12.84
N TYR A 20 -13.53 -12.20 11.97
CA TYR A 20 -14.38 -11.01 11.99
C TYR A 20 -15.66 -11.16 11.14
N GLY A 21 -15.91 -12.36 10.60
CA GLY A 21 -17.12 -12.65 9.83
C GLY A 21 -17.25 -11.79 8.56
N LEU A 22 -16.13 -11.28 8.04
CA LEU A 22 -16.12 -10.37 6.88
C LEU A 22 -16.54 -11.09 5.61
N SER A 23 -16.19 -12.38 5.53
CA SER A 23 -16.77 -13.32 4.59
C SER A 23 -16.45 -14.74 5.03
N ARG A 24 -17.26 -15.70 4.56
CA ARG A 24 -16.87 -17.11 4.57
C ARG A 24 -15.81 -17.36 3.49
N LEU A 25 -14.97 -18.35 3.76
CA LEU A 25 -13.87 -18.77 2.90
C LEU A 25 -14.32 -19.94 2.04
N THR A 26 -13.90 -19.96 0.78
CA THR A 26 -14.05 -21.15 -0.07
C THR A 26 -12.88 -22.10 0.16
N THR A 27 -13.09 -23.38 -0.15
CA THR A 27 -12.03 -24.39 -0.08
C THR A 27 -10.92 -24.05 -1.09
N PRO A 28 -9.65 -24.00 -0.66
CA PRO A 28 -8.56 -23.73 -1.57
C PRO A 28 -8.48 -24.80 -2.66
N LYS A 29 -8.20 -24.36 -3.89
CA LYS A 29 -7.85 -25.24 -5.01
C LYS A 29 -6.37 -25.63 -4.92
N SER A 30 -5.98 -26.70 -5.62
CA SER A 30 -4.57 -27.09 -5.74
C SER A 30 -3.72 -26.06 -6.49
N GLU A 31 -4.36 -25.22 -7.31
CA GLU A 31 -3.77 -24.11 -8.06
C GLU A 31 -4.72 -22.92 -8.04
N GLY A 32 -4.16 -21.71 -8.01
CA GLY A 32 -4.89 -20.46 -8.09
C GLY A 32 -4.55 -19.50 -6.94
N PRO A 33 -5.47 -18.57 -6.62
CA PRO A 33 -5.25 -17.56 -5.61
C PRO A 33 -5.00 -18.10 -4.21
N ASP A 34 -4.29 -17.30 -3.40
CA ASP A 34 -4.03 -17.62 -2.00
C ASP A 34 -5.33 -17.72 -1.17
N ILE A 35 -6.34 -16.87 -1.45
CA ILE A 35 -7.61 -16.80 -0.72
C ILE A 35 -8.74 -16.46 -1.70
N ILE A 36 -9.87 -17.17 -1.59
CA ILE A 36 -11.11 -16.85 -2.30
C ILE A 36 -12.27 -16.81 -1.30
N LEU A 37 -13.00 -15.70 -1.29
CA LEU A 37 -14.19 -15.49 -0.46
C LEU A 37 -15.44 -16.06 -1.12
N GLU A 38 -16.47 -16.40 -0.34
CA GLU A 38 -17.74 -16.95 -0.85
C GLU A 38 -18.43 -16.05 -1.89
N ASP A 39 -18.22 -14.74 -1.84
CA ASP A 39 -18.77 -13.82 -2.84
C ASP A 39 -17.93 -13.67 -4.11
N GLY A 40 -16.91 -14.53 -4.26
CA GLY A 40 -16.04 -14.56 -5.41
C GLY A 40 -14.87 -13.58 -5.33
N THR A 41 -14.74 -12.78 -4.28
CA THR A 41 -13.56 -11.92 -4.09
C THR A 41 -12.29 -12.77 -4.00
N ILE A 42 -11.29 -12.39 -4.78
CA ILE A 42 -9.96 -12.98 -4.81
C ILE A 42 -9.02 -12.11 -4.00
N ILE A 43 -8.26 -12.71 -3.08
CA ILE A 43 -7.21 -12.03 -2.32
C ILE A 43 -5.90 -12.76 -2.52
N GLU A 44 -4.89 -12.03 -2.99
CA GLU A 44 -3.56 -12.57 -3.22
C GLU A 44 -2.54 -11.95 -2.25
N ALA A 45 -1.89 -12.80 -1.46
CA ALA A 45 -1.02 -12.37 -0.37
C ALA A 45 0.45 -12.30 -0.84
N VAL A 46 1.13 -11.21 -0.50
CA VAL A 46 2.53 -11.01 -0.83
C VAL A 46 3.26 -10.22 0.25
N ASN A 47 4.48 -10.63 0.55
CA ASN A 47 5.39 -9.84 1.37
C ASN A 47 6.34 -9.08 0.44
N ALA A 48 6.43 -7.76 0.63
CA ALA A 48 7.47 -6.97 0.02
C ALA A 48 8.81 -7.37 0.66
N THR A 49 9.75 -7.87 -0.14
CA THR A 49 11.03 -8.38 0.35
C THR A 49 12.17 -7.39 0.12
N SER A 50 13.17 -7.44 1.01
CA SER A 50 14.49 -6.87 0.77
C SER A 50 15.10 -7.60 -0.42
N GLY A 51 15.57 -6.88 -1.44
CA GLY A 51 16.19 -7.53 -2.60
C GLY A 51 17.47 -8.25 -2.22
N GLU A 52 17.77 -9.32 -2.94
CA GLU A 52 18.96 -10.13 -2.68
C GLU A 52 20.26 -9.45 -3.15
N GLY A 53 21.26 -9.41 -2.27
CA GLY A 53 22.67 -9.09 -2.57
C GLY A 53 23.21 -7.82 -1.92
N LEU A 54 24.44 -7.90 -1.37
CA LEU A 54 25.23 -6.78 -0.81
C LEU A 54 25.53 -5.66 -1.82
N ASN A 55 25.43 -5.94 -3.12
CA ASN A 55 25.79 -5.04 -4.23
C ASN A 55 24.60 -4.61 -5.10
N LYS A 56 23.35 -4.80 -4.67
CA LYS A 56 22.23 -4.16 -5.36
C LYS A 56 21.97 -2.79 -4.73
N PRO A 57 21.85 -1.71 -5.54
CA PRO A 57 21.60 -0.35 -5.05
C PRO A 57 20.30 -0.20 -4.23
N ASP A 58 19.47 -1.24 -4.19
CA ASP A 58 18.17 -1.31 -3.52
C ASP A 58 18.17 -2.12 -2.19
N SER A 59 19.33 -2.50 -1.63
CA SER A 59 19.35 -3.00 -0.25
C SER A 59 19.05 -1.85 0.70
N LEU A 60 18.09 -2.05 1.62
CA LEU A 60 17.68 -1.06 2.61
C LEU A 60 18.65 -1.00 3.79
N TRP A 61 19.41 -2.09 4.00
CA TRP A 61 20.33 -2.22 5.13
C TRP A 61 21.58 -2.95 4.63
N GLY A 62 22.69 -2.22 4.52
CA GLY A 62 24.00 -2.85 4.49
C GLY A 62 24.31 -3.35 5.91
N ASN A 63 24.83 -4.56 6.03
CA ASN A 63 25.18 -5.21 7.31
C ASN A 63 26.39 -4.54 7.99
N ASN A 64 26.36 -3.21 8.18
CA ASN A 64 27.43 -2.50 8.87
C ASN A 64 27.14 -2.51 10.37
N THR A 65 27.86 -3.39 11.07
CA THR A 65 27.96 -3.45 12.53
C THR A 65 28.75 -2.27 13.12
N SER A 66 29.06 -1.23 12.33
CA SER A 66 29.69 -0.01 12.84
C SER A 66 28.60 0.98 13.28
N MET A 67 28.70 1.44 14.54
CA MET A 67 27.95 2.57 15.12
C MET A 67 28.28 3.92 14.44
N GLU A 68 28.47 3.95 13.13
CA GLU A 68 28.58 5.18 12.37
C GLU A 68 27.17 5.69 12.06
N VAL A 69 26.79 6.80 12.69
CA VAL A 69 25.61 7.57 12.29
C VAL A 69 25.86 8.10 10.88
N ARG A 70 25.40 7.36 9.88
CA ARG A 70 25.32 7.86 8.51
C ARG A 70 23.98 8.55 8.33
N VAL A 71 24.00 9.69 7.65
CA VAL A 71 22.79 10.27 7.06
C VAL A 71 22.29 9.26 6.03
N VAL A 72 21.36 8.40 6.42
CA VAL A 72 20.72 7.45 5.51
C VAL A 72 19.86 8.28 4.57
N GLN A 73 20.17 8.21 3.28
CA GLN A 73 19.34 8.79 2.23
C GLN A 73 17.91 8.26 2.39
N ASP A 74 16.91 9.13 2.26
CA ASP A 74 15.48 8.81 2.43
C ASP A 74 15.13 7.41 1.86
N PRO A 75 14.76 6.43 2.70
CA PRO A 75 14.48 5.07 2.27
C PRO A 75 13.14 4.96 1.53
N ASP A 76 12.29 5.99 1.58
CA ASP A 76 10.94 5.99 1.03
C ASP A 76 10.87 5.55 -0.44
N PRO A 77 11.72 6.06 -1.36
CA PRO A 77 11.66 5.64 -2.77
C PRO A 77 11.95 4.15 -2.95
N LYS A 78 12.85 3.58 -2.15
CA LYS A 78 13.20 2.16 -2.24
C LYS A 78 12.06 1.28 -1.75
N ILE A 79 11.42 1.64 -0.64
CA ILE A 79 10.28 0.91 -0.10
C ILE A 79 9.10 0.94 -1.07
N VAL A 80 8.79 2.13 -1.60
CA VAL A 80 7.75 2.31 -2.63
C VAL A 80 8.03 1.39 -3.83
N LEU A 81 9.27 1.35 -4.34
CA LEU A 81 9.65 0.47 -5.44
C LEU A 81 9.47 -1.02 -5.11
N ARG A 82 9.72 -1.46 -3.87
CA ARG A 82 9.48 -2.86 -3.44
C ARG A 82 8.01 -3.21 -3.46
N ILE A 83 7.17 -2.34 -2.89
CA ILE A 83 5.73 -2.53 -2.87
C ILE A 83 5.19 -2.53 -4.31
N THR A 84 5.63 -1.60 -5.17
CA THR A 84 5.21 -1.57 -6.58
C THR A 84 5.59 -2.85 -7.32
N ASN A 85 6.80 -3.39 -7.11
CA ASN A 85 7.20 -4.64 -7.74
C ASN A 85 6.35 -5.83 -7.24
N ALA A 86 6.01 -5.88 -5.94
CA ALA A 86 5.13 -6.90 -5.38
C ALA A 86 3.73 -6.85 -6.01
N ILE A 87 3.15 -5.65 -6.12
CA ILE A 87 1.86 -5.41 -6.79
C ILE A 87 1.93 -5.85 -8.26
N ALA A 88 2.96 -5.43 -8.99
CA ALA A 88 3.13 -5.76 -10.41
C ALA A 88 3.23 -7.28 -10.64
N SER A 89 3.96 -8.00 -9.77
CA SER A 89 4.07 -9.46 -9.85
C SER A 89 2.72 -10.15 -9.66
N LYS A 90 1.90 -9.70 -8.70
CA LYS A 90 0.59 -10.31 -8.42
C LYS A 90 -0.45 -9.95 -9.47
N LYS A 91 -0.39 -8.74 -10.04
CA LYS A 91 -1.18 -8.35 -11.20
C LYS A 91 -0.91 -9.25 -12.40
N GLU A 92 0.36 -9.52 -12.71
CA GLU A 92 0.73 -10.41 -13.80
C GLU A 92 0.29 -11.85 -13.55
N GLN A 93 0.41 -12.34 -12.30
CA GLN A 93 -0.12 -13.64 -11.88
C GLN A 93 -1.64 -13.73 -12.12
N HIS A 94 -2.40 -12.71 -11.72
CA HIS A 94 -3.85 -12.66 -11.94
C HIS A 94 -4.22 -12.69 -13.42
N ARG A 95 -3.51 -11.93 -14.26
CA ARG A 95 -3.72 -11.95 -15.72
C ARG A 95 -3.53 -13.34 -16.33
N LYS A 96 -2.53 -14.10 -15.86
CA LYS A 96 -2.32 -15.49 -16.27
C LYS A 96 -3.49 -16.36 -15.84
N TRP A 97 -3.92 -16.28 -14.58
CA TRP A 97 -5.08 -17.05 -14.11
C TRP A 97 -6.38 -16.76 -14.87
N VAL A 98 -6.60 -15.50 -15.27
CA VAL A 98 -7.73 -15.13 -16.13
C VAL A 98 -7.57 -15.76 -17.52
N ALA A 99 -6.38 -15.69 -18.12
CA ALA A 99 -6.12 -16.30 -19.42
C ALA A 99 -6.26 -17.82 -19.42
N ASP A 100 -5.89 -18.46 -18.31
CA ASP A 100 -5.96 -19.91 -18.12
C ASP A 100 -7.34 -20.40 -17.63
N GLY A 101 -8.29 -19.48 -17.37
CA GLY A 101 -9.64 -19.81 -16.89
C GLY A 101 -9.69 -20.32 -15.44
N ILE A 102 -8.65 -20.07 -14.64
CA ILE A 102 -8.58 -20.45 -13.22
C ILE A 102 -9.48 -19.55 -12.38
N VAL A 103 -9.56 -18.27 -12.74
CA VAL A 103 -10.42 -17.23 -12.15
C VAL A 103 -11.14 -16.45 -13.24
N SER A 104 -12.28 -15.85 -12.91
CA SER A 104 -13.03 -15.01 -13.83
C SER A 104 -12.61 -13.54 -13.71
N SER A 105 -12.67 -12.81 -14.82
CA SER A 105 -12.29 -11.39 -14.89
C SER A 105 -13.32 -10.43 -14.30
N ASP A 106 -14.52 -10.92 -13.94
CA ASP A 106 -15.59 -10.18 -13.26
C ASP A 106 -15.51 -10.25 -11.73
N GLN A 107 -14.54 -11.01 -11.20
CA GLN A 107 -14.33 -11.12 -9.76
C GLN A 107 -13.55 -9.91 -9.22
N PRO A 108 -13.88 -9.39 -8.02
CA PRO A 108 -13.02 -8.45 -7.33
C PRO A 108 -11.65 -9.08 -7.01
N PHE A 109 -10.57 -8.36 -7.28
CA PHE A 109 -9.20 -8.82 -7.08
C PHE A 109 -8.44 -7.85 -6.17
N VAL A 110 -8.13 -8.30 -4.95
CA VAL A 110 -7.39 -7.52 -3.95
C VAL A 110 -5.99 -8.10 -3.79
N ILE A 111 -5.00 -7.22 -3.73
CA ILE A 111 -3.63 -7.62 -3.40
C ILE A 111 -3.38 -7.26 -1.94
N ALA A 112 -3.06 -8.25 -1.12
CA ALA A 112 -2.70 -8.07 0.27
C ALA A 112 -1.17 -7.97 0.40
N VAL A 113 -0.64 -6.78 0.66
CA VAL A 113 0.80 -6.53 0.79
C VAL A 113 1.19 -6.33 2.25
N ASN A 114 2.09 -7.17 2.76
CA ASN A 114 2.82 -6.90 3.99
C ASN A 114 4.20 -6.31 3.66
N ALA A 115 4.51 -5.15 4.23
CA ALA A 115 5.78 -4.46 4.06
C ALA A 115 6.66 -4.50 5.32
N GLY A 116 6.32 -5.29 6.34
CA GLY A 116 7.00 -5.27 7.64
C GLY A 116 8.47 -5.64 7.62
N ILE A 117 8.96 -6.30 6.57
CA ILE A 117 10.39 -6.63 6.41
C ILE A 117 11.19 -5.46 5.81
N VAL A 118 10.54 -4.64 4.98
CA VAL A 118 11.18 -3.53 4.25
C VAL A 118 10.87 -2.16 4.86
N SER A 119 9.83 -2.06 5.66
CA SER A 119 9.49 -0.84 6.38
C SER A 119 10.43 -0.67 7.58
N PRO A 120 11.18 0.43 7.68
CA PRO A 120 12.05 0.71 8.82
C PRO A 120 11.25 1.06 10.08
N ASP A 121 9.95 1.33 9.94
CA ASP A 121 9.13 1.80 11.04
C ASP A 121 8.66 0.64 11.92
N VAL A 122 9.18 0.65 13.15
CA VAL A 122 8.62 -0.10 14.26
C VAL A 122 7.27 0.50 14.70
N LEU A 123 6.97 1.74 14.26
CA LEU A 123 5.77 2.50 14.62
C LEU A 123 5.02 2.98 13.35
N PRO A 124 3.92 2.31 12.96
CA PRO A 124 3.15 2.61 11.73
C PRO A 124 2.67 4.06 11.59
N HIS A 125 2.50 4.78 12.71
CA HIS A 125 1.91 6.12 12.76
C HIS A 125 2.87 7.26 12.40
N LEU A 126 4.17 6.98 12.22
CA LEU A 126 5.15 8.02 11.91
C LEU A 126 5.26 8.33 10.41
N ASN A 127 4.57 7.56 9.57
CA ASN A 127 4.67 7.65 8.12
C ASN A 127 3.29 7.86 7.48
N GLU A 128 2.72 9.05 7.67
CA GLU A 128 1.52 9.49 6.98
C GLU A 128 1.87 10.34 5.74
N PRO A 129 1.29 10.05 4.55
CA PRO A 129 0.45 8.90 4.23
C PRO A 129 1.22 7.57 4.26
N SER A 130 0.53 6.45 4.48
CA SER A 130 1.16 5.12 4.56
C SER A 130 1.98 4.79 3.31
N TYR A 131 2.99 3.91 3.42
CA TYR A 131 3.73 3.45 2.24
C TYR A 131 2.83 2.81 1.17
N GLY A 132 1.74 2.14 1.58
CA GLY A 132 0.72 1.66 0.65
C GLY A 132 0.11 2.81 -0.15
N ALA A 133 -0.34 3.87 0.54
CA ALA A 133 -0.90 5.06 -0.09
C ALA A 133 0.12 5.78 -0.99
N LYS A 134 1.36 5.94 -0.51
CA LYS A 134 2.46 6.52 -1.28
C LYS A 134 2.70 5.74 -2.59
N THR A 135 2.54 4.42 -2.56
CA THR A 135 2.75 3.54 -3.71
C THR A 135 1.59 3.50 -4.72
N VAL A 136 0.33 3.57 -4.27
CA VAL A 136 -0.81 3.40 -5.19
C VAL A 136 -1.39 4.73 -5.68
N TYR A 137 -1.10 5.83 -5.00
CA TYR A 137 -1.63 7.15 -5.32
C TYR A 137 -0.56 8.19 -5.63
N ALA A 138 0.72 7.78 -5.68
CA ALA A 138 1.85 8.66 -5.96
C ALA A 138 1.98 9.88 -5.04
N ILE A 139 1.43 9.79 -3.82
CA ILE A 139 1.55 10.84 -2.81
C ILE A 139 2.85 10.63 -2.03
N GLY A 140 3.64 11.68 -1.86
CA GLY A 140 4.87 11.68 -1.08
C GLY A 140 4.64 12.08 0.38
N SER A 141 5.72 12.14 1.14
CA SER A 141 5.71 12.61 2.52
C SER A 141 5.19 14.05 2.64
N LEU A 142 4.64 14.38 3.81
CA LEU A 142 4.23 15.74 4.12
C LEU A 142 5.45 16.66 4.09
N VAL A 143 5.37 17.72 3.29
CA VAL A 143 6.39 18.76 3.17
C VAL A 143 5.81 20.10 3.62
N LEU A 144 6.62 20.84 4.38
CA LEU A 144 6.38 22.24 4.66
C LEU A 144 7.10 23.06 3.58
N ILE A 145 6.34 23.73 2.72
CA ILE A 145 6.91 24.61 1.70
C ILE A 145 6.92 26.03 2.28
N MET A 146 8.14 26.53 2.50
CA MET A 146 8.39 27.90 2.97
C MET A 146 9.02 28.70 1.82
N PRO A 147 8.24 29.51 1.08
CA PRO A 147 8.78 30.36 0.04
C PRO A 147 9.73 31.39 0.64
N HIS A 148 10.87 31.60 -0.01
CA HIS A 148 11.78 32.69 0.30
C HIS A 148 11.66 33.77 -0.75
N ASN A 149 11.67 35.02 -0.30
CA ASN A 149 11.78 36.15 -1.20
C ASN A 149 13.20 36.17 -1.81
N LEU A 150 13.31 35.95 -3.12
CA LEU A 150 14.62 35.82 -3.79
C LEU A 150 15.52 37.08 -3.70
N LYS A 151 14.96 38.24 -3.38
CA LYS A 151 15.73 39.49 -3.22
C LYS A 151 16.25 39.69 -1.80
N THR A 152 15.51 39.25 -0.80
CA THR A 152 15.86 39.46 0.62
C THR A 152 16.35 38.19 1.31
N LEU A 153 16.15 37.02 0.69
CA LEU A 153 16.36 35.68 1.23
C LEU A 153 15.57 35.39 2.52
N LEU A 154 14.67 36.28 2.93
CA LEU A 154 13.81 36.11 4.08
C LEU A 154 12.61 35.20 3.72
N PRO A 155 12.14 34.37 4.66
CA PRO A 155 10.92 33.59 4.47
C PRO A 155 9.71 34.51 4.31
N GLU A 156 8.71 34.06 3.55
CA GLU A 156 7.41 34.71 3.41
C GLU A 156 6.35 33.90 4.18
N PRO A 157 6.12 34.18 5.48
CA PRO A 157 5.28 33.34 6.34
C PRO A 157 3.85 33.19 5.81
N ASP A 158 3.29 34.27 5.26
CA ASP A 158 1.92 34.31 4.71
C ASP A 158 1.74 33.45 3.44
N LYS A 159 2.84 32.94 2.87
CA LYS A 159 2.84 32.03 1.73
C LYS A 159 3.31 30.62 2.08
N THR A 160 3.51 30.34 3.37
CA THR A 160 3.88 29.01 3.83
C THR A 160 2.67 28.09 3.76
N PHE A 161 2.85 26.88 3.23
CA PHE A 161 1.80 25.87 3.21
C PHE A 161 2.38 24.47 3.43
N ALA A 162 1.56 23.61 4.02
CA ALA A 162 1.85 22.18 4.15
C ALA A 162 1.13 21.42 3.03
N GLY A 163 1.79 20.43 2.44
CA GLY A 163 1.20 19.58 1.42
C GLY A 163 2.04 18.33 1.19
N SER A 164 1.59 17.43 0.33
CA SER A 164 2.35 16.24 -0.03
C SER A 164 2.93 16.37 -1.43
N GLN A 165 4.16 15.88 -1.63
CA GLN A 165 4.78 15.88 -2.94
C GLN A 165 4.13 14.84 -3.86
N TYR A 166 3.54 15.23 -4.99
CA TYR A 166 3.05 14.27 -5.99
C TYR A 166 4.20 13.78 -6.91
N SER A 167 4.34 12.47 -7.08
CA SER A 167 5.44 11.86 -7.84
C SER A 167 4.95 10.60 -8.56
N PRO A 168 4.29 10.71 -9.73
CA PRO A 168 3.67 9.57 -10.42
C PRO A 168 4.69 8.56 -10.94
N MET A 169 5.94 8.98 -11.11
CA MET A 169 7.04 8.14 -11.60
C MET A 169 8.19 8.12 -10.60
N LYS A 170 8.79 6.95 -10.39
CA LYS A 170 10.05 6.78 -9.64
C LYS A 170 11.12 6.18 -10.54
N ASN A 171 12.33 6.73 -10.46
CA ASN A 171 13.48 6.20 -11.19
C ASN A 171 14.11 5.04 -10.42
N LYS A 172 14.34 3.92 -11.11
CA LYS A 172 15.18 2.82 -10.64
C LYS A 172 16.66 3.22 -10.79
N PRO A 173 17.58 2.62 -10.01
CA PRO A 173 19.02 2.86 -10.17
C PRO A 173 19.57 2.52 -11.55
N ASN A 174 18.89 1.66 -12.31
CA ASN A 174 19.26 1.29 -13.68
C ASN A 174 18.68 2.24 -14.75
N GLY A 175 18.10 3.38 -14.36
CA GLY A 175 17.53 4.38 -15.26
C GLY A 175 16.12 4.09 -15.77
N LYS A 176 15.54 2.91 -15.47
CA LYS A 176 14.13 2.63 -15.80
C LYS A 176 13.19 3.37 -14.86
N THR A 177 12.04 3.82 -15.36
CA THR A 177 10.99 4.42 -14.54
C THR A 177 9.96 3.37 -14.11
N VAL A 178 9.29 3.64 -13.00
CA VAL A 178 8.19 2.84 -12.45
C VAL A 178 7.03 3.77 -12.12
N GLU A 179 5.83 3.42 -12.62
CA GLU A 179 4.57 4.07 -12.27
C GLU A 179 4.23 3.82 -10.79
N THR A 180 3.75 4.86 -10.12
CA THR A 180 3.35 4.85 -8.69
C THR A 180 1.98 5.49 -8.47
N ASP A 181 1.30 5.88 -9.54
CA ASP A 181 -0.07 6.37 -9.58
C ASP A 181 -1.04 5.22 -9.94
N LEU A 182 -0.77 4.03 -9.40
CA LEU A 182 -1.39 2.76 -9.83
C LEU A 182 -2.92 2.82 -9.81
N PHE A 183 -3.53 3.47 -8.82
CA PHE A 183 -4.99 3.58 -8.66
C PHE A 183 -5.58 4.88 -9.22
N LEU A 184 -4.75 5.71 -9.86
CA LEU A 184 -5.17 6.93 -10.55
C LEU A 184 -5.25 6.72 -12.07
N THR A 185 -4.81 5.57 -12.59
CA THR A 185 -4.82 5.25 -14.01
C THR A 185 -5.63 3.99 -14.33
N LYS A 186 -6.12 3.87 -15.56
CA LYS A 186 -6.84 2.68 -16.04
C LYS A 186 -5.93 1.47 -16.25
N ASN A 187 -4.61 1.63 -16.14
CA ASN A 187 -3.64 0.56 -16.37
C ASN A 187 -3.78 -0.58 -15.36
N HIS A 188 -4.35 -0.32 -14.19
CA HIS A 188 -4.52 -1.27 -13.08
C HIS A 188 -5.99 -1.50 -12.70
N LYS A 189 -6.91 -1.27 -13.64
CA LYS A 189 -8.37 -1.41 -13.42
C LYS A 189 -8.79 -2.83 -13.01
N GLU A 190 -7.96 -3.85 -13.23
CA GLU A 190 -8.22 -5.21 -12.75
C GLU A 190 -8.01 -5.38 -11.24
N ILE A 191 -7.33 -4.45 -10.56
CA ILE A 191 -7.11 -4.51 -9.11
C ILE A 191 -8.21 -3.69 -8.43
N SER A 192 -8.99 -4.33 -7.56
CA SER A 192 -10.06 -3.69 -6.77
C SER A 192 -9.53 -2.78 -5.66
N GLY A 193 -8.40 -3.16 -5.05
CA GLY A 193 -7.75 -2.39 -4.01
C GLY A 193 -6.51 -3.09 -3.44
N LEU A 194 -5.85 -2.40 -2.51
CA LEU A 194 -4.68 -2.89 -1.78
C LEU A 194 -5.05 -3.09 -0.31
N LEU A 195 -4.82 -4.27 0.25
CA LEU A 195 -4.86 -4.48 1.69
C LEU A 195 -3.42 -4.43 2.21
N PHE A 196 -3.06 -3.35 2.88
CA PHE A 196 -1.69 -3.02 3.26
C PHE A 196 -1.45 -3.20 4.76
N SER A 197 -0.30 -3.74 5.13
CA SER A 197 0.22 -3.69 6.50
C SER A 197 1.71 -3.38 6.52
N PRO A 198 2.14 -2.35 7.27
CA PRO A 198 3.55 -2.09 7.51
C PRO A 198 4.13 -2.94 8.65
N SER A 199 3.31 -3.75 9.34
CA SER A 199 3.72 -4.42 10.56
C SER A 199 4.59 -5.64 10.30
N HIS A 200 5.68 -5.74 11.06
CA HIS A 200 6.48 -6.95 11.14
C HIS A 200 5.70 -8.05 11.86
N TYR A 201 5.83 -9.30 11.42
CA TYR A 201 5.10 -10.46 11.96
C TYR A 201 5.37 -10.72 13.46
N LEU A 202 6.46 -10.18 14.02
CA LEU A 202 6.78 -10.26 15.45
C LEU A 202 6.06 -9.22 16.31
N ILE A 203 5.48 -8.19 15.70
CA ILE A 203 4.95 -7.00 16.38
C ILE A 203 3.42 -6.97 16.31
N THR A 204 2.77 -8.04 15.85
CA THR A 204 1.31 -8.12 15.81
C THR A 204 0.76 -8.08 17.23
N LEU A 205 0.28 -6.91 17.64
CA LEU A 205 -0.06 -6.61 19.04
C LEU A 205 -1.24 -7.49 19.50
N PRO A 206 -1.18 -8.08 20.70
CA PRO A 206 -2.25 -8.92 21.27
C PRO A 206 -3.62 -8.22 21.33
N ASP A 207 -3.65 -6.89 21.46
CA ASP A 207 -4.85 -6.11 21.80
C ASP A 207 -5.35 -5.20 20.64
N GLY A 208 -4.87 -5.46 19.41
CA GLY A 208 -5.10 -4.58 18.26
C GLY A 208 -5.16 -5.29 16.92
N LEU A 209 -5.74 -6.49 16.89
CA LEU A 209 -5.93 -7.28 15.69
C LEU A 209 -6.64 -6.47 14.58
N MET A 210 -6.11 -6.53 13.35
CA MET A 210 -6.51 -5.74 12.18
C MET A 210 -6.28 -4.23 12.25
N LYS A 211 -5.84 -3.65 13.38
CA LYS A 211 -5.52 -2.21 13.45
C LYS A 211 -4.30 -1.83 12.61
N ASP A 212 -3.51 -2.83 12.19
CA ASP A 212 -2.39 -2.67 11.29
C ASP A 212 -2.77 -2.82 9.81
N LEU A 213 -4.03 -3.15 9.52
CA LEU A 213 -4.54 -3.30 8.16
C LEU A 213 -5.17 -2.00 7.68
N GLU A 214 -4.68 -1.53 6.54
CA GLU A 214 -5.28 -0.45 5.78
C GLU A 214 -5.78 -1.00 4.44
N TYR A 215 -7.01 -0.68 4.08
CA TYR A 215 -7.52 -0.92 2.74
C TYR A 215 -7.48 0.36 1.92
N LEU A 216 -6.77 0.33 0.80
CA LEU A 216 -6.68 1.42 -0.16
C LEU A 216 -7.54 1.05 -1.37
N SER A 217 -8.60 1.82 -1.62
CA SER A 217 -9.54 1.54 -2.70
C SER A 217 -9.02 2.01 -4.06
N ASN A 218 -9.20 1.19 -5.10
CA ASN A 218 -8.92 1.62 -6.47
C ASN A 218 -10.18 2.21 -7.11
N GLY A 219 -10.23 3.54 -7.23
CA GLY A 219 -11.34 4.25 -7.87
C GLY A 219 -11.51 3.93 -9.36
N MET A 220 -10.50 3.33 -10.00
CA MET A 220 -10.52 2.92 -11.41
C MET A 220 -10.83 1.43 -11.59
N ALA A 221 -11.16 0.70 -10.52
CA ALA A 221 -11.42 -0.74 -10.58
C ALA A 221 -12.63 -1.10 -11.46
N MET A 222 -12.50 -2.15 -12.28
CA MET A 222 -13.61 -2.73 -13.03
C MET A 222 -14.61 -3.43 -12.10
N ASN A 223 -14.09 -4.14 -11.10
CA ASN A 223 -14.89 -4.84 -10.10
C ASN A 223 -14.53 -4.24 -8.74
N CYS A 224 -15.44 -3.50 -8.11
CA CYS A 224 -15.22 -2.92 -6.79
C CYS A 224 -15.41 -3.96 -5.69
N LEU A 225 -14.68 -3.82 -4.59
CA LEU A 225 -14.88 -4.68 -3.42
C LEU A 225 -16.23 -4.34 -2.75
N PRO A 226 -17.05 -5.33 -2.37
CA PRO A 226 -18.25 -5.10 -1.59
C PRO A 226 -17.94 -4.42 -0.25
N LYS A 227 -18.61 -3.29 0.05
CA LYS A 227 -18.35 -2.48 1.27
C LYS A 227 -18.42 -3.27 2.58
N ARG A 228 -19.25 -4.30 2.66
CA ARG A 228 -19.40 -5.16 3.85
C ARG A 228 -18.10 -5.85 4.27
N ILE A 229 -17.18 -6.10 3.33
CA ILE A 229 -15.92 -6.80 3.57
C ILE A 229 -14.92 -5.92 4.35
N LEU A 230 -15.11 -4.60 4.34
CA LEU A 230 -14.16 -3.65 4.94
C LEU A 230 -14.45 -3.34 6.41
N HIS A 231 -15.45 -3.99 7.02
CA HIS A 231 -15.82 -3.69 8.41
C HIS A 231 -14.65 -3.95 9.37
N GLY A 232 -14.25 -2.95 10.15
CA GLY A 232 -13.12 -3.07 11.09
C GLY A 232 -11.73 -2.94 10.47
N ILE A 233 -11.63 -2.67 9.17
CA ILE A 233 -10.38 -2.31 8.48
C ILE A 233 -10.40 -0.80 8.25
N GLN A 234 -9.28 -0.11 8.47
CA GLN A 234 -9.15 1.29 8.10
C GLN A 234 -9.23 1.42 6.58
N ASN A 235 -10.33 1.96 6.08
CA ASN A 235 -10.52 2.19 4.65
C ASN A 235 -10.10 3.61 4.30
N THR A 236 -9.22 3.71 3.31
CA THR A 236 -8.57 4.91 2.85
C THR A 236 -8.82 5.11 1.36
N TRP A 237 -9.09 6.36 0.99
CA TRP A 237 -9.21 6.78 -0.40
C TRP A 237 -8.71 8.21 -0.56
N ILE A 238 -8.56 8.62 -1.82
CA ILE A 238 -8.24 9.99 -2.18
C ILE A 238 -9.33 10.56 -3.05
N GLU A 239 -9.62 11.84 -2.81
CA GLU A 239 -10.40 12.66 -3.73
C GLU A 239 -9.48 13.75 -4.29
N LEU A 240 -9.54 13.93 -5.61
CA LEU A 240 -8.91 15.07 -6.25
C LEU A 240 -9.85 16.26 -6.11
N GLU A 241 -9.38 17.34 -5.49
CA GLU A 241 -10.10 18.61 -5.55
C GLU A 241 -9.80 19.29 -6.88
N GLU A 242 -10.78 19.29 -7.77
CA GLU A 242 -10.65 19.85 -9.13
C GLU A 242 -10.23 21.33 -9.10
N GLU A 243 -10.69 22.11 -8.11
CA GLU A 243 -10.40 23.54 -8.02
C GLU A 243 -8.97 23.86 -7.55
N SER A 244 -8.38 22.99 -6.71
CA SER A 244 -7.08 23.25 -6.10
C SER A 244 -5.96 22.36 -6.66
N SER A 245 -6.30 21.35 -7.48
CA SER A 245 -5.36 20.28 -7.88
C SER A 245 -4.67 19.61 -6.68
N GLN A 246 -5.30 19.67 -5.51
CA GLN A 246 -4.81 19.03 -4.29
C GLN A 246 -5.49 17.69 -4.12
N PHE A 247 -4.73 16.71 -3.63
CA PHE A 247 -5.28 15.44 -3.19
C PHE A 247 -5.68 15.56 -1.73
N ARG A 248 -6.93 15.20 -1.43
CA ARG A 248 -7.36 14.98 -0.05
C ARG A 248 -7.31 13.49 0.27
N TYR A 249 -6.62 13.17 1.35
CA TYR A 249 -6.47 11.82 1.87
C TYR A 249 -7.49 11.62 3.00
N PHE A 250 -8.36 10.63 2.87
CA PHE A 250 -9.46 10.40 3.81
C PHE A 250 -9.34 9.03 4.49
N HIS A 251 -9.83 8.97 5.72
CA HIS A 251 -10.11 7.73 6.43
C HIS A 251 -11.62 7.60 6.69
N GLU A 252 -12.16 6.38 6.65
CA GLU A 252 -13.60 6.14 6.81
C GLU A 252 -14.18 6.70 8.12
N ASP A 253 -13.41 6.69 9.21
CA ASP A 253 -13.82 7.26 10.50
C ASP A 253 -14.12 8.76 10.43
N GLN A 254 -13.49 9.50 9.52
CA GLN A 254 -13.72 10.95 9.33
C GLN A 254 -15.05 11.27 8.61
N ARG A 255 -15.65 10.29 7.92
CA ARG A 255 -16.92 10.48 7.21
C ARG A 255 -18.14 10.38 8.13
N ARG A 256 -18.06 9.58 9.20
CA ARG A 256 -19.14 9.49 10.22
C ARG A 256 -19.37 10.83 10.90
N ASN A 257 -18.29 11.51 11.30
CA ASN A 257 -18.37 12.82 11.95
C ASN A 257 -19.00 13.90 11.05
N LYS A 258 -18.74 13.87 9.73
CA LYS A 258 -19.36 14.83 8.77
C LYS A 258 -20.84 14.59 8.48
N LEU A 259 -21.34 13.38 8.72
CA LEU A 259 -22.76 13.03 8.51
C LEU A 259 -23.59 13.24 9.78
N GLU A 260 -22.97 13.26 10.96
CA GLU A 260 -23.62 13.61 12.23
C GLU A 260 -23.71 15.13 12.45
N GLU A 261 -22.93 15.93 11.70
CA GLU A 261 -22.98 17.40 11.69
C GLU A 261 -23.95 18.00 10.64
N LYS A 262 -24.71 17.18 9.91
CA LYS A 262 -25.73 17.60 8.93
C LYS A 262 -27.12 17.10 9.31
#